data_AF-A0A4V2K0Q0-F1
#
_entry.id   AF-A0A4V2K0Q0-F1
#
_cell.length_a   1.000
_cell.length_b   1.000
_cell.length_c   1.000
_cell.angle_alpha   90.00
_cell.angle_beta   90.00
_cell.angle_gamma   90.00
#
_symmetry.space_group_name_H-M   'P 1'
#
loop_
_entity.id
_entity.type
_entity.pdbx_description
1 polymer ?
#
loop_
_entity_poly.entity_id
_entity_poly.type
_entity_poly.pdbx_seq_one_letter_code
_entity_poly.pdbx_strand_id
1 'polypeptide(L)'
;MVSPIDEAIITGSFSIFGACLISVPLYWHLEAWNVGCVIYIFWVGLLCLFNGVNYIVWRNSAIDFAPGWCDFYIRFYIGASIGVVCASLVINRRLYHIANVSAVSITRADKRRNMITDLLIGLGIPLLSIAVYWFYQGHRFNILEGMGCLEAYPNTWLALILYFLWPIPLGLVSGTYCILTLRAFFKRRRQFNELMASNKNLTFNRYFRLMGLASIEVMFTIPLTIYNIVSNFKQDPYPWRGFADLHSGFGRVDHVAAISWRSDSATVSLMRFRAWVPVALACTFFLFFGLAEEARKHYKMALSSVAKRVGITTFDRTTSTGFSSAGSKSGFGKVTIPTFIQPNASMRRGSMDSFSDRLSTNISISEVEEKAAYSPGGSSVGSSTYISSPTDSEKAEKNAQPSPIALSVPTINFPKPPRAYRPASPTPSHDDRGEADVPSSVRPNSGIDMV
;
A
#
# COMPACT_ATOMS: atom_id res chain seq x y z
N MET A 1 -18.16 12.27 -27.85
CA MET A 1 -17.65 10.96 -27.42
C MET A 1 -16.13 11.06 -27.51
N VAL A 2 -15.41 10.94 -26.40
CA VAL A 2 -13.93 10.99 -26.41
C VAL A 2 -13.44 9.72 -27.13
N SER A 3 -12.43 9.82 -28.00
CA SER A 3 -11.95 8.63 -28.70
C SER A 3 -11.28 7.67 -27.71
N PRO A 4 -11.28 6.35 -27.96
CA PRO A 4 -10.60 5.37 -27.11
C PRO A 4 -9.11 5.68 -26.87
N ILE A 5 -8.46 6.30 -27.86
CA ILE A 5 -7.06 6.73 -27.81
C ILE A 5 -6.91 7.95 -26.89
N ASP A 6 -7.80 8.93 -27.03
CA ASP A 6 -7.79 10.12 -26.18
C ASP A 6 -8.06 9.74 -24.72
N GLU A 7 -8.99 8.81 -24.45
CA GLU A 7 -9.21 8.31 -23.09
C GLU A 7 -7.93 7.70 -22.50
N ALA A 8 -7.21 6.89 -23.28
CA ALA A 8 -5.96 6.29 -22.83
C ALA A 8 -4.88 7.34 -22.53
N ILE A 9 -4.73 8.34 -23.41
CA ILE A 9 -3.76 9.43 -23.23
C ILE A 9 -4.12 10.28 -22.00
N ILE A 10 -5.40 10.60 -21.81
CA ILE A 10 -5.88 11.35 -20.65
C ILE A 10 -5.57 10.58 -19.37
N THR A 11 -6.00 9.32 -19.25
CA THR A 11 -5.76 8.50 -18.06
C THR A 11 -4.26 8.31 -17.80
N GLY A 12 -3.46 8.07 -18.84
CA GLY A 12 -2.01 7.96 -18.72
C GLY A 12 -1.36 9.26 -18.20
N SER A 13 -1.76 10.41 -18.74
CA SER A 13 -1.24 11.73 -18.35
C SER A 13 -1.60 12.08 -16.91
N PHE A 14 -2.85 11.83 -16.49
CA PHE A 14 -3.27 12.04 -15.10
C PHE A 14 -2.54 11.10 -14.13
N SER A 15 -2.24 9.87 -14.55
CA SER A 15 -1.45 8.94 -13.73
C SER A 15 -0.03 9.43 -13.52
N ILE A 16 0.66 9.90 -14.57
CA ILE A 16 2.00 10.49 -14.43
C ILE A 16 1.96 11.76 -13.58
N PHE A 17 0.96 12.62 -13.79
CA PHE A 17 0.78 13.81 -12.97
C PHE A 17 0.55 13.46 -11.49
N GLY A 18 -0.25 12.43 -11.20
CA GLY A 18 -0.45 11.90 -9.85
C GLY A 18 0.85 11.41 -9.22
N ALA A 19 1.70 10.71 -9.98
CA ALA A 19 3.03 10.27 -9.51
C ALA A 19 3.93 11.46 -9.14
N CYS A 20 3.91 12.54 -9.93
CA CYS A 20 4.62 13.77 -9.60
C CYS A 20 4.07 14.42 -8.33
N LEU A 21 2.74 14.56 -8.21
CA LEU A 21 2.09 15.20 -7.07
C LEU A 21 2.41 14.49 -5.74
N ILE A 22 2.26 13.17 -5.70
CA ILE A 22 2.52 12.40 -4.47
C ILE A 22 4.01 12.34 -4.11
N SER A 23 4.91 12.59 -5.06
CA SER A 23 6.35 12.64 -4.81
C SER A 23 6.81 13.96 -4.20
N VAL A 24 6.05 15.05 -4.36
CA VAL A 24 6.41 16.37 -3.78
C VAL A 24 6.66 16.25 -2.26
N PRO A 25 5.80 15.54 -1.49
CA PRO A 25 6.01 15.35 -0.07
C PRO A 25 7.10 14.41 0.40
N LEU A 26 7.78 13.72 -0.52
CA LEU A 26 8.68 12.64 -0.16
C LEU A 26 9.85 13.12 0.72
N TYR A 27 10.49 14.23 0.35
CA TYR A 27 11.69 14.74 1.02
C TYR A 27 11.44 15.02 2.51
N TRP A 28 10.36 15.73 2.85
CA TRP A 28 10.09 16.09 4.25
C TRP A 28 9.54 14.93 5.07
N HIS A 29 8.85 13.97 4.44
CA HIS A 29 8.41 12.76 5.14
C HIS A 29 9.60 11.84 5.46
N LEU A 30 10.63 11.81 4.60
CA LEU A 30 11.92 11.17 4.88
C LEU A 30 12.65 11.87 6.02
N GLU A 31 12.75 13.21 6.01
CA GLU A 31 13.39 13.99 7.08
C GLU A 31 12.71 13.75 8.44
N ALA A 32 11.38 13.65 8.46
CA ALA A 32 10.61 13.34 9.67
C ALA A 32 10.56 11.84 10.02
N TRP A 33 11.32 10.99 9.32
CA TRP A 33 11.39 9.55 9.50
C TRP A 33 10.01 8.87 9.53
N ASN A 34 9.05 9.34 8.71
CA ASN A 34 7.69 8.81 8.68
C ASN A 34 7.56 7.62 7.73
N VAL A 35 8.08 6.47 8.15
CA VAL A 35 8.18 5.24 7.36
C VAL A 35 6.86 4.86 6.68
N GLY A 36 5.73 4.88 7.39
CA GLY A 36 4.43 4.54 6.81
C GLY A 36 4.04 5.42 5.62
N CYS A 37 4.19 6.75 5.73
CA CYS A 37 3.92 7.66 4.62
C CYS A 37 4.92 7.49 3.48
N VAL A 38 6.19 7.20 3.76
CA VAL A 38 7.21 6.95 2.73
C VAL A 38 6.87 5.69 1.93
N ILE A 39 6.48 4.60 2.60
CA ILE A 39 6.04 3.37 1.95
C ILE A 39 4.76 3.61 1.14
N TYR A 40 3.82 4.41 1.65
CA TYR A 40 2.61 4.81 0.93
C TYR A 40 2.94 5.57 -0.37
N ILE A 41 3.82 6.58 -0.28
CA ILE A 41 4.28 7.35 -1.45
C ILE A 41 4.99 6.45 -2.45
N PHE A 42 5.83 5.52 -1.97
CA PHE A 42 6.52 4.55 -2.82
C PHE A 42 5.54 3.71 -3.63
N TRP A 43 4.57 3.05 -2.97
CA TRP A 43 3.61 2.18 -3.66
C TRP A 43 2.69 2.95 -4.60
N VAL A 44 2.03 4.01 -4.12
CA VAL A 44 1.07 4.77 -4.95
C VAL A 44 1.78 5.55 -6.05
N GLY A 45 2.93 6.16 -5.77
CA GLY A 45 3.70 6.93 -6.74
C GLY A 45 4.20 6.08 -7.89
N LEU A 46 4.81 4.93 -7.60
CA LEU A 46 5.23 3.98 -8.64
C LEU A 46 4.05 3.34 -9.36
N LEU A 47 2.96 3.02 -8.65
CA LEU A 47 1.75 2.49 -9.28
C LEU A 47 1.16 3.48 -10.29
N CYS A 48 1.08 4.76 -9.94
CA CYS A 48 0.69 5.84 -10.84
C CYS A 48 1.64 5.97 -12.05
N LEU A 49 2.95 5.94 -11.81
CA LEU A 49 3.95 6.05 -12.87
C LEU A 49 3.83 4.90 -13.86
N PHE A 50 3.83 3.66 -13.36
CA PHE A 50 3.80 2.47 -14.22
C PHE A 50 2.46 2.30 -14.92
N ASN A 51 1.34 2.64 -14.25
CA ASN A 51 0.03 2.68 -14.91
C ASN A 51 0.03 3.72 -16.04
N GLY A 52 0.63 4.90 -15.81
CA GLY A 52 0.80 5.92 -16.84
C GLY A 52 1.56 5.41 -18.08
N VAL A 53 2.69 4.73 -17.87
CA VAL A 53 3.47 4.09 -18.94
C VAL A 53 2.62 3.05 -19.69
N ASN A 54 1.89 2.20 -18.96
CA ASN A 54 1.05 1.14 -19.54
C ASN A 54 0.00 1.72 -20.50
N TYR A 55 -0.70 2.77 -20.06
CA TYR A 55 -1.73 3.45 -20.85
C TYR A 55 -1.16 4.17 -22.08
N ILE A 56 0.03 4.77 -21.97
CA ILE A 56 0.64 5.53 -23.08
C ILE A 56 1.21 4.59 -24.15
N VAL A 57 1.91 3.52 -23.75
CA VAL A 57 2.56 2.60 -24.68
C VAL A 57 1.52 1.80 -25.48
N TRP A 58 0.45 1.32 -24.82
CA TRP A 58 -0.61 0.51 -25.44
C TRP A 58 -1.86 1.32 -25.84
N ARG A 59 -1.73 2.64 -26.04
CA ARG A 59 -2.86 3.55 -26.32
C ARG A 59 -3.75 3.15 -27.52
N ASN A 60 -3.17 2.49 -28.52
CA ASN A 60 -3.81 2.18 -29.80
C ASN A 60 -3.44 0.79 -30.34
N SER A 61 -2.92 -0.09 -29.50
CA SER A 61 -2.51 -1.42 -29.93
C SER A 61 -2.53 -2.39 -28.76
N ALA A 62 -2.75 -3.67 -29.06
CA ALA A 62 -2.62 -4.77 -28.10
C ALA A 62 -1.37 -5.62 -28.37
N ILE A 63 -0.42 -5.15 -29.19
CA ILE A 63 0.78 -5.91 -29.57
C ILE A 63 1.73 -6.00 -28.36
N ASP A 64 2.39 -7.15 -28.17
CA ASP A 64 3.41 -7.31 -27.14
C ASP A 64 4.76 -6.73 -27.61
N PHE A 65 4.97 -5.43 -27.37
CA PHE A 65 6.23 -4.76 -27.68
C PHE A 65 7.31 -4.99 -26.62
N ALA A 66 6.91 -5.27 -25.37
CA ALA A 66 7.79 -5.25 -24.22
C ALA A 66 7.37 -6.32 -23.20
N PRO A 67 7.62 -7.61 -23.48
CA PRO A 67 7.18 -8.72 -22.61
C PRO A 67 7.77 -8.63 -21.21
N GLY A 68 9.03 -8.19 -21.09
CA GLY A 68 9.70 -8.00 -19.80
C GLY A 68 9.05 -6.88 -18.96
N TRP A 69 8.50 -5.84 -19.60
CA TRP A 69 7.75 -4.81 -18.90
C TRP A 69 6.43 -5.36 -18.36
N CYS A 70 5.67 -6.10 -19.18
CA CYS A 70 4.41 -6.70 -18.73
C CYS A 70 4.63 -7.66 -17.56
N ASP A 71 5.66 -8.51 -17.62
CA ASP A 71 6.03 -9.41 -16.53
C ASP A 71 6.34 -8.68 -15.23
N PHE A 72 7.06 -7.57 -15.30
CA PHE A 72 7.36 -6.73 -14.14
C PHE A 72 6.09 -6.04 -13.63
N TYR A 73 5.34 -5.41 -14.52
CA TYR A 73 4.18 -4.59 -14.19
C TYR A 73 3.08 -5.36 -13.48
N ILE A 74 2.68 -6.53 -13.98
CA ILE A 74 1.58 -7.31 -13.38
C ILE A 74 1.92 -7.74 -11.94
N ARG A 75 3.17 -8.13 -11.70
CA ARG A 75 3.66 -8.53 -10.38
C ARG A 75 3.73 -7.32 -9.45
N PHE A 76 4.31 -6.23 -9.94
CA PHE A 76 4.35 -4.98 -9.19
C PHE A 76 2.95 -4.49 -8.83
N TYR A 77 1.99 -4.57 -9.75
CA TYR A 77 0.60 -4.14 -9.53
C TYR A 77 -0.05 -4.93 -8.38
N ILE A 78 0.11 -6.27 -8.36
CA ILE A 78 -0.40 -7.14 -7.29
C ILE A 78 0.25 -6.80 -5.95
N GLY A 79 1.57 -6.59 -5.93
CA GLY A 79 2.27 -6.16 -4.73
C GLY A 79 1.78 -4.79 -4.24
N ALA A 80 1.65 -3.83 -5.17
CA ALA A 80 1.25 -2.46 -4.85
C ALA A 80 -0.17 -2.37 -4.32
N SER A 81 -1.14 -3.13 -4.88
CA SER A 81 -2.52 -3.10 -4.41
C SER A 81 -2.65 -3.50 -2.93
N ILE A 82 -1.86 -4.48 -2.49
CA ILE A 82 -1.75 -4.89 -1.09
C ILE A 82 -0.85 -3.93 -0.29
N GLY A 83 0.22 -3.43 -0.91
CA GLY A 83 1.19 -2.53 -0.30
C GLY A 83 0.62 -1.20 0.14
N VAL A 84 -0.36 -0.65 -0.59
CA VAL A 84 -1.09 0.55 -0.17
C VAL A 84 -1.82 0.30 1.15
N VAL A 85 -2.56 -0.81 1.27
CA VAL A 85 -3.31 -1.18 2.48
C VAL A 85 -2.35 -1.46 3.65
N CYS A 86 -1.23 -2.13 3.39
CA CYS A 86 -0.17 -2.33 4.39
C CYS A 86 0.45 -1.01 4.85
N ALA A 87 0.70 -0.06 3.95
CA ALA A 87 1.23 1.24 4.30
C ALA A 87 0.26 2.02 5.21
N SER A 88 -1.04 1.92 4.95
CA SER A 88 -2.09 2.46 5.82
C SER A 88 -2.07 1.88 7.22
N LEU A 89 -1.96 0.56 7.32
CA LEU A 89 -1.86 -0.14 8.58
C LEU A 89 -0.63 0.33 9.37
N VAL A 90 0.51 0.49 8.70
CA VAL A 90 1.74 1.01 9.32
C VAL A 90 1.55 2.45 9.81
N ILE A 91 0.87 3.30 9.03
CA ILE A 91 0.51 4.66 9.44
C ILE A 91 -0.32 4.64 10.73
N ASN A 92 -1.39 3.84 10.76
CA ASN A 92 -2.28 3.71 11.93
C ASN A 92 -1.57 3.11 13.15
N ARG A 93 -0.74 2.08 12.95
CA ARG A 93 0.07 1.47 14.02
C ARG A 93 1.00 2.49 14.65
N ARG A 94 1.72 3.28 13.85
CA ARG A 94 2.60 4.33 14.35
C ARG A 94 1.82 5.40 15.09
N LEU A 95 0.66 5.79 14.57
CA LEU A 95 -0.21 6.79 15.17
C LEU A 95 -0.68 6.34 16.57
N TYR A 96 -1.09 5.08 16.68
CA TYR A 96 -1.46 4.45 17.94
C TYR A 96 -0.32 4.48 18.96
N HIS A 97 0.90 4.10 18.54
CA HIS A 97 2.06 4.17 19.42
C HIS A 97 2.31 5.60 19.91
N ILE A 98 2.27 6.61 19.03
CA ILE A 98 2.44 8.02 19.43
C ILE A 98 1.36 8.47 20.41
N ALA A 99 0.10 8.07 20.18
CA ALA A 99 -1.02 8.41 21.07
C ALA A 99 -0.88 7.78 22.46
N ASN A 100 -0.30 6.58 22.52
CA ASN A 100 -0.24 5.79 23.73
C ASN A 100 1.09 5.95 24.51
N VAL A 101 2.10 6.62 23.96
CA VAL A 101 3.36 6.92 24.66
C VAL A 101 3.07 7.82 25.87
N SER A 102 3.07 7.19 27.04
CA SER A 102 3.00 7.83 28.35
C SER A 102 4.39 7.74 28.97
N ALA A 103 5.16 8.83 29.00
CA ALA A 103 6.33 9.14 29.85
C ALA A 103 7.45 8.09 30.14
N VAL A 104 7.33 6.84 29.71
CA VAL A 104 8.35 5.79 29.84
C VAL A 104 9.33 5.99 28.69
N SER A 105 10.61 6.12 29.02
CA SER A 105 11.69 6.34 28.08
C SER A 105 11.69 5.26 26.98
N ILE A 106 11.28 5.63 25.77
CA ILE A 106 11.39 4.73 24.61
C ILE A 106 12.89 4.55 24.34
N THR A 107 13.36 3.32 24.48
CA THR A 107 14.76 3.02 24.20
C THR A 107 15.05 3.09 22.70
N ARG A 108 16.33 3.30 22.34
CA ARG A 108 16.75 3.24 20.92
C ARG A 108 16.49 1.87 20.30
N ALA A 109 16.57 0.81 21.09
CA ALA A 109 16.28 -0.56 20.66
C ALA A 109 14.80 -0.71 20.29
N ASP A 110 13.88 -0.17 21.08
CA ASP A 110 12.44 -0.21 20.80
C ASP A 110 12.09 0.55 19.52
N LYS A 111 12.74 1.70 19.29
CA LYS A 111 12.55 2.46 18.05
C LYS A 111 13.00 1.66 16.83
N ARG A 112 14.15 0.96 16.90
CA ARG A 112 14.65 0.11 15.81
C ARG A 112 13.74 -1.08 15.56
N ARG A 113 13.27 -1.77 16.62
CA ARG A 113 12.33 -2.89 16.50
C ARG A 113 11.02 -2.44 15.84
N ASN A 114 10.45 -1.32 16.28
CA ASN A 114 9.24 -0.77 15.68
C ASN A 114 9.40 -0.45 14.20
N MET A 115 10.53 0.13 13.80
CA MET A 115 10.84 0.42 12.40
C MET A 115 10.98 -0.85 11.56
N ILE A 116 11.64 -1.90 12.08
CA ILE A 116 11.76 -3.18 11.38
C ILE A 116 10.38 -3.81 11.20
N THR A 117 9.54 -3.81 12.24
CA THR A 117 8.16 -4.30 12.13
C THR A 117 7.36 -3.51 11.10
N ASP A 118 7.49 -2.19 11.07
CA ASP A 118 6.82 -1.34 10.07
C ASP A 118 7.26 -1.68 8.64
N LEU A 119 8.55 -1.92 8.42
CA LEU A 119 9.08 -2.32 7.11
C LEU A 119 8.63 -3.72 6.71
N LEU A 120 8.60 -4.68 7.65
CA LEU A 120 8.11 -6.04 7.38
C LEU A 120 6.62 -6.06 7.01
N ILE A 121 5.80 -5.23 7.68
CA ILE A 121 4.39 -5.11 7.32
C ILE A 121 4.23 -4.38 5.98
N GLY A 122 4.89 -3.23 5.80
CA GLY A 122 4.71 -2.36 4.64
C GLY A 122 5.36 -2.84 3.34
N LEU A 123 6.40 -3.68 3.41
CA LEU A 123 7.11 -4.23 2.25
C LEU A 123 7.12 -5.76 2.24
N GLY A 124 7.27 -6.42 3.39
CA GLY A 124 7.35 -7.88 3.46
C GLY A 124 6.05 -8.57 3.02
N ILE A 125 4.89 -8.08 3.48
CA ILE A 125 3.58 -8.62 3.07
C ILE A 125 3.37 -8.46 1.54
N PRO A 126 3.55 -7.27 0.93
CA PRO A 126 3.52 -7.13 -0.53
C PRO A 126 4.50 -8.00 -1.30
N LEU A 127 5.73 -8.19 -0.80
CA LEU A 127 6.69 -9.08 -1.45
C LEU A 127 6.25 -10.54 -1.37
N LEU A 128 5.62 -10.94 -0.26
CA LEU A 128 5.01 -12.25 -0.13
C LEU A 128 3.85 -12.42 -1.11
N SER A 129 3.00 -11.41 -1.31
CA SER A 129 1.89 -11.49 -2.27
C SER A 129 2.40 -11.67 -3.72
N ILE A 130 3.49 -11.00 -4.07
CA ILE A 130 4.19 -11.20 -5.35
C ILE A 130 4.72 -12.63 -5.47
N ALA A 131 5.35 -13.15 -4.41
CA ALA A 131 5.91 -14.50 -4.42
C ALA A 131 4.84 -15.58 -4.59
N VAL A 132 3.67 -15.42 -3.95
CA VAL A 132 2.58 -16.39 -4.06
C VAL A 132 1.75 -16.25 -5.34
N TYR A 133 1.99 -15.21 -6.16
CA TYR A 133 1.22 -14.98 -7.39
C TYR A 133 1.23 -16.19 -8.33
N TRP A 134 2.38 -16.86 -8.47
CA TRP A 134 2.54 -18.01 -9.36
C TRP A 134 1.53 -19.15 -9.07
N PHE A 135 1.13 -19.33 -7.81
CA PHE A 135 0.20 -20.40 -7.43
C PHE A 135 -1.20 -20.24 -8.02
N TYR A 136 -1.66 -19.01 -8.22
CA TYR A 136 -2.99 -18.72 -8.75
C TYR A 136 -2.98 -18.03 -10.12
N GLN A 137 -1.79 -17.78 -10.67
CA GLN A 137 -1.59 -17.31 -12.04
C GLN A 137 -2.01 -18.39 -13.04
N GLY A 138 -2.85 -18.05 -14.01
CA GLY A 138 -3.28 -18.99 -15.06
C GLY A 138 -2.27 -19.05 -16.20
N HIS A 139 -2.11 -17.92 -16.89
CA HIS A 139 -1.13 -17.74 -17.97
C HIS A 139 -0.33 -16.46 -17.76
N ARG A 140 0.62 -16.17 -18.65
CA ARG A 140 1.66 -15.16 -18.44
C ARG A 140 1.08 -13.79 -18.13
N PHE A 141 0.27 -13.23 -19.03
CA PHE A 141 -0.48 -11.98 -18.84
C PHE A 141 -1.42 -11.75 -20.04
N ASN A 142 -2.28 -10.74 -19.90
CA ASN A 142 -3.13 -10.22 -20.98
C ASN A 142 -2.65 -8.83 -21.39
N ILE A 143 -2.94 -8.43 -22.63
CA ILE A 143 -2.75 -7.06 -23.11
C ILE A 143 -4.09 -6.56 -23.63
N LEU A 144 -4.60 -5.49 -23.01
CA LEU A 144 -5.83 -4.81 -23.43
C LEU A 144 -5.48 -3.58 -24.25
N GLU A 145 -6.05 -3.47 -25.44
CA GLU A 145 -5.88 -2.29 -26.29
C GLU A 145 -6.44 -1.03 -25.62
N GLY A 146 -5.59 -0.02 -25.45
CA GLY A 146 -5.91 1.24 -24.78
C GLY A 146 -5.71 1.23 -23.26
N MET A 147 -5.10 0.17 -22.70
CA MET A 147 -4.77 0.07 -21.27
C MET A 147 -3.38 -0.52 -21.04
N GLY A 148 -3.02 -1.58 -21.78
CA GLY A 148 -1.76 -2.30 -21.68
C GLY A 148 -1.86 -3.61 -20.92
N CYS A 149 -0.77 -3.98 -20.24
CA CYS A 149 -0.61 -5.26 -19.57
C CYS A 149 -1.59 -5.42 -18.40
N LEU A 150 -2.16 -6.61 -18.24
CA LEU A 150 -3.09 -6.99 -17.18
C LEU A 150 -2.75 -8.39 -16.67
N GLU A 151 -2.83 -8.58 -15.36
CA GLU A 151 -2.63 -9.87 -14.73
C GLU A 151 -3.69 -10.90 -15.17
N ALA A 152 -3.24 -12.15 -15.34
CA ALA A 152 -4.08 -13.24 -15.81
C ALA A 152 -4.24 -14.32 -14.73
N TYR A 153 -5.32 -14.23 -13.97
CA TYR A 153 -5.69 -15.26 -12.99
C TYR A 153 -7.17 -15.66 -13.17
N PRO A 154 -7.49 -16.96 -13.22
CA PRO A 154 -8.87 -17.43 -13.24
C PRO A 154 -9.50 -17.34 -11.84
N ASN A 155 -10.84 -17.26 -11.79
CA ASN A 155 -11.61 -17.26 -10.55
C ASN A 155 -11.53 -18.64 -9.86
N THR A 156 -10.49 -18.84 -9.06
CA THR A 156 -10.25 -20.05 -8.29
C THR A 156 -10.35 -19.75 -6.80
N TRP A 157 -10.68 -20.76 -6.00
CA TRP A 157 -10.64 -20.66 -4.54
C TRP A 157 -9.25 -20.23 -4.03
N LEU A 158 -8.19 -20.57 -4.78
CA LEU A 158 -6.82 -20.20 -4.45
C LEU A 158 -6.58 -18.71 -4.66
N ALA A 159 -7.05 -18.13 -5.77
CA ALA A 159 -7.01 -16.67 -5.98
C ALA A 159 -7.81 -15.92 -4.90
N LEU A 160 -8.94 -16.47 -4.46
CA LEU A 160 -9.74 -15.91 -3.36
C LEU A 160 -8.92 -15.76 -2.08
N ILE A 161 -8.22 -16.82 -1.65
CA ILE A 161 -7.45 -16.83 -0.40
C ILE A 161 -6.14 -16.05 -0.53
N LEU A 162 -5.41 -16.22 -1.65
CA LEU A 162 -4.06 -15.67 -1.82
C LEU A 162 -4.02 -14.23 -2.30
N TYR A 163 -5.12 -13.68 -2.80
CA TYR A 163 -5.18 -12.30 -3.29
C TYR A 163 -6.36 -11.51 -2.69
N PHE A 164 -7.59 -11.95 -2.94
CA PHE A 164 -8.78 -11.16 -2.59
C PHE A 164 -9.02 -11.04 -1.08
N LEU A 165 -8.61 -12.04 -0.29
CA LEU A 165 -8.87 -12.06 1.14
C LEU A 165 -7.99 -11.09 1.93
N TRP A 166 -6.78 -10.78 1.46
CA TRP A 166 -5.75 -10.06 2.21
C TRP A 166 -6.15 -8.65 2.71
N PRO A 167 -6.85 -7.81 1.93
CA PRO A 167 -7.23 -6.48 2.39
C PRO A 167 -8.21 -6.48 3.58
N ILE A 168 -8.99 -7.56 3.81
CA ILE A 168 -9.94 -7.65 4.92
C ILE A 168 -9.25 -7.69 6.29
N PRO A 169 -8.38 -8.68 6.61
CA PRO A 169 -7.70 -8.70 7.90
C PRO A 169 -6.79 -7.49 8.07
N LEU A 170 -6.10 -7.04 7.01
CA LEU A 170 -5.27 -5.83 7.08
C LEU A 170 -6.10 -4.58 7.40
N GLY A 171 -7.24 -4.42 6.74
CA GLY A 171 -8.18 -3.33 6.96
C GLY A 171 -8.80 -3.36 8.36
N LEU A 172 -9.19 -4.55 8.86
CA LEU A 172 -9.73 -4.71 10.21
C LEU A 172 -8.69 -4.36 11.28
N VAL A 173 -7.46 -4.87 11.16
CA VAL A 173 -6.38 -4.52 12.08
C VAL A 173 -6.10 -3.01 12.02
N SER A 174 -6.03 -2.43 10.81
CA SER A 174 -5.85 -0.99 10.63
C SER A 174 -6.96 -0.17 11.29
N GLY A 175 -8.22 -0.60 11.12
CA GLY A 175 -9.40 0.01 11.75
C GLY A 175 -9.37 -0.08 13.29
N THR A 176 -8.95 -1.21 13.86
CA THR A 176 -8.80 -1.33 15.31
C THR A 176 -7.76 -0.36 15.86
N TYR A 177 -6.60 -0.24 15.22
CA TYR A 177 -5.60 0.76 15.59
C TYR A 177 -6.15 2.18 15.48
N CYS A 178 -6.90 2.49 14.42
CA CYS A 178 -7.53 3.79 14.25
C CYS A 178 -8.50 4.12 15.41
N ILE A 179 -9.37 3.18 15.79
CA ILE A 179 -10.32 3.36 16.90
C ILE A 179 -9.58 3.55 18.23
N LEU A 180 -8.58 2.71 18.51
CA LEU A 180 -7.79 2.79 19.74
C LEU A 180 -7.03 4.12 19.84
N THR A 181 -6.49 4.57 18.71
CA THR A 181 -5.81 5.86 18.57
C THR A 181 -6.75 7.02 18.90
N LEU A 182 -7.95 6.99 18.34
CA LEU A 182 -8.97 8.01 18.57
C LEU A 182 -9.41 8.03 20.05
N ARG A 183 -9.61 6.85 20.66
CA ARG A 183 -9.94 6.73 22.10
C ARG A 183 -8.83 7.27 22.99
N ALA A 184 -7.57 6.92 22.71
CA ALA A 184 -6.41 7.41 23.46
C ALA A 184 -6.30 8.95 23.35
N PHE A 185 -6.51 9.48 22.15
CA PHE A 185 -6.51 10.91 21.89
C PHE A 185 -7.61 11.66 22.67
N PHE A 186 -8.86 11.15 22.66
CA PHE A 186 -9.94 11.77 23.44
C PHE A 186 -9.69 11.72 24.95
N LYS A 187 -9.15 10.60 25.45
CA LYS A 187 -8.87 10.43 26.88
C LYS A 187 -7.72 11.32 27.39
N ARG A 188 -6.69 11.57 26.56
CA ARG A 188 -5.46 12.27 26.96
C ARG A 188 -5.30 13.66 26.35
N ARG A 189 -6.37 14.27 25.85
CA ARG A 189 -6.32 15.53 25.09
C ARG A 189 -5.52 16.66 25.76
N ARG A 190 -5.54 16.75 27.10
CA ARG A 190 -4.73 17.73 27.87
C ARG A 190 -3.24 17.40 27.86
N GLN A 191 -2.85 16.19 28.24
CA GLN A 191 -1.47 15.71 28.26
C GLN A 191 -0.85 15.66 26.85
N PHE A 192 -1.67 15.36 25.83
CA PHE A 192 -1.22 15.29 24.45
C PHE A 192 -0.86 16.67 23.88
N ASN A 193 -1.61 17.72 24.25
CA ASN A 193 -1.25 19.09 23.88
C ASN A 193 0.10 19.51 24.47
N GLU A 194 0.41 19.09 25.70
CA GLU A 194 1.70 19.33 26.36
C GLU A 194 2.85 18.55 25.69
N LEU A 195 2.63 17.28 25.34
CA LEU A 195 3.61 16.44 24.64
C LEU A 195 3.89 16.91 23.20
N MET A 196 2.90 17.49 22.52
CA MET A 196 3.12 18.08 21.19
C MET A 196 3.79 19.46 21.28
N ALA A 197 3.53 20.23 22.34
CA ALA A 197 4.25 21.48 22.57
C ALA A 197 5.76 21.25 22.78
N SER A 198 6.15 20.11 23.37
CA SER A 198 7.56 19.75 23.57
C SER A 198 8.24 19.15 22.32
N ASN A 199 7.48 18.66 21.34
CA ASN A 199 8.00 18.01 20.14
C ASN A 199 7.79 18.85 18.86
N LYS A 200 8.85 19.54 18.42
CA LYS A 200 8.81 20.37 17.18
C LYS A 200 8.42 19.61 15.91
N ASN A 201 8.60 18.28 15.88
CA ASN A 201 8.35 17.44 14.71
C ASN A 201 6.92 16.86 14.62
N LEU A 202 6.11 16.98 15.68
CA LEU A 202 4.76 16.40 15.78
C LEU A 202 3.72 17.49 16.05
N THR A 203 3.19 18.10 14.98
CA THR A 203 2.09 19.06 15.07
C THR A 203 0.73 18.35 15.14
N PHE A 204 -0.21 18.90 15.92
CA PHE A 204 -1.60 18.43 16.03
C PHE A 204 -2.27 18.25 14.66
N ASN A 205 -2.08 19.23 13.79
CA ASN A 205 -2.67 19.24 12.45
C ASN A 205 -2.12 18.10 11.59
N ARG A 206 -0.82 17.82 11.65
CA ARG A 206 -0.21 16.69 10.94
C ARG A 206 -0.82 15.38 11.42
N TYR A 207 -0.95 15.19 12.73
CA TYR A 207 -1.52 13.98 13.32
C TYR A 207 -2.96 13.70 12.85
N PHE A 208 -3.83 14.72 12.90
CA PHE A 208 -5.23 14.59 12.46
C PHE A 208 -5.35 14.27 10.97
N ARG A 209 -4.45 14.81 10.14
CA ARG A 209 -4.37 14.51 8.70
C ARG A 209 -3.99 13.06 8.43
N LEU A 210 -2.99 12.51 9.16
CA LEU A 210 -2.65 11.09 9.06
C LEU A 210 -3.84 10.21 9.44
N MET A 211 -4.53 10.55 10.54
CA MET A 211 -5.69 9.79 10.98
C MET A 211 -6.84 9.86 9.98
N GLY A 212 -7.09 11.03 9.40
CA GLY A 212 -8.12 11.22 8.36
C GLY A 212 -7.83 10.40 7.11
N LEU A 213 -6.59 10.44 6.60
CA LEU A 213 -6.18 9.64 5.44
C LEU A 213 -6.40 8.14 5.70
N ALA A 214 -5.92 7.64 6.83
CA ALA A 214 -5.99 6.22 7.15
C ALA A 214 -7.43 5.76 7.48
N SER A 215 -8.27 6.63 8.05
CA SER A 215 -9.70 6.34 8.29
C SER A 215 -10.46 6.22 6.97
N ILE A 216 -10.26 7.18 6.06
CA ILE A 216 -10.87 7.17 4.72
C ILE A 216 -10.51 5.85 4.02
N GLU A 217 -9.24 5.47 4.05
CA GLU A 217 -8.79 4.25 3.40
C GLU A 217 -9.46 2.99 3.97
N VAL A 218 -9.54 2.84 5.31
CA VAL A 218 -10.22 1.69 5.93
C VAL A 218 -11.70 1.66 5.57
N MET A 219 -12.37 2.83 5.57
CA MET A 219 -13.79 2.95 5.24
C MET A 219 -14.12 2.54 3.80
N PHE A 220 -13.22 2.78 2.85
CA PHE A 220 -13.43 2.38 1.46
C PHE A 220 -12.90 0.98 1.15
N THR A 221 -11.77 0.58 1.73
CA THR A 221 -11.08 -0.68 1.40
C THR A 221 -11.90 -1.91 1.79
N ILE A 222 -12.46 -1.95 3.01
CA ILE A 222 -13.20 -3.14 3.49
C ILE A 222 -14.47 -3.36 2.66
N PRO A 223 -15.39 -2.37 2.49
CA PRO A 223 -16.60 -2.59 1.70
C PRO A 223 -16.30 -2.92 0.24
N LEU A 224 -15.31 -2.25 -0.35
CA LEU A 224 -14.89 -2.51 -1.73
C LEU A 224 -14.35 -3.94 -1.88
N THR A 225 -13.57 -4.44 -0.92
CA THR A 225 -13.05 -5.82 -0.96
C THR A 225 -14.17 -6.84 -0.83
N ILE A 226 -15.13 -6.61 0.10
CA ILE A 226 -16.31 -7.47 0.25
C ILE A 226 -17.12 -7.47 -1.05
N TYR A 227 -17.36 -6.30 -1.65
CA TYR A 227 -18.06 -6.20 -2.93
C TYR A 227 -17.35 -6.99 -4.04
N ASN A 228 -16.02 -6.89 -4.14
CA ASN A 228 -15.24 -7.66 -5.12
C ASN A 228 -15.38 -9.18 -4.88
N ILE A 229 -15.31 -9.62 -3.64
CA ILE A 229 -15.47 -11.04 -3.28
C ILE A 229 -16.88 -11.54 -3.65
N VAL A 230 -17.92 -10.82 -3.25
CA VAL A 230 -19.32 -11.16 -3.57
C VAL A 230 -19.53 -11.19 -5.09
N SER A 231 -18.91 -10.27 -5.82
CA SER A 231 -18.99 -10.23 -7.28
C SER A 231 -18.27 -11.41 -7.93
N ASN A 232 -17.11 -11.83 -7.39
CA ASN A 232 -16.41 -13.04 -7.84
C ASN A 232 -17.23 -14.31 -7.57
N PHE A 233 -17.99 -14.38 -6.47
CA PHE A 233 -18.87 -15.54 -6.18
C PHE A 233 -20.10 -15.64 -7.09
N LYS A 234 -20.49 -14.54 -7.74
CA LYS A 234 -21.59 -14.54 -8.72
C LYS A 234 -21.15 -15.05 -10.10
N GLN A 235 -19.84 -15.14 -10.34
CA GLN A 235 -19.27 -15.67 -11.58
C GLN A 235 -19.06 -17.18 -11.43
N ASP A 236 -19.20 -17.91 -12.53
CA ASP A 236 -18.91 -19.35 -12.54
C ASP A 236 -17.45 -19.58 -12.12
N PRO A 237 -17.21 -20.36 -11.04
CA PRO A 237 -15.86 -20.62 -10.59
C PRO A 237 -15.12 -21.49 -11.60
N TYR A 238 -13.83 -21.22 -11.79
CA TYR A 238 -12.98 -22.10 -12.57
C TYR A 238 -12.85 -23.46 -11.86
N PRO A 239 -13.13 -24.58 -12.53
CA PRO A 239 -13.05 -25.90 -11.92
C PRO A 239 -11.59 -26.27 -11.64
N TRP A 240 -11.19 -26.29 -10.37
CA TRP A 240 -9.82 -26.61 -9.98
C TRP A 240 -9.50 -28.10 -10.19
N ARG A 241 -8.60 -28.40 -11.14
CA ARG A 241 -8.12 -29.77 -11.43
C ARG A 241 -6.63 -29.98 -11.13
N GLY A 242 -5.99 -29.03 -10.44
CA GLY A 242 -4.57 -29.03 -10.11
C GLY A 242 -3.72 -28.14 -11.02
N PHE A 243 -2.43 -28.02 -10.69
CA PHE A 243 -1.52 -27.10 -11.38
C PHE A 243 -1.30 -27.41 -12.86
N ALA A 244 -1.35 -28.68 -13.26
CA ALA A 244 -1.20 -29.06 -14.67
C ALA A 244 -2.31 -28.49 -15.57
N ASP A 245 -3.54 -28.36 -15.02
CA ASP A 245 -4.68 -27.76 -15.73
C ASP A 245 -4.58 -26.23 -15.68
N LEU A 246 -4.26 -25.66 -14.51
CA LEU A 246 -4.14 -24.22 -14.31
C LEU A 246 -3.04 -23.59 -15.18
N HIS A 247 -1.85 -24.20 -15.21
CA HIS A 247 -0.68 -23.72 -15.95
C HIS A 247 -0.60 -24.31 -17.36
N SER A 248 -1.69 -24.89 -17.87
CA SER A 248 -1.74 -25.36 -19.25
C SER A 248 -1.55 -24.18 -20.21
N GLY A 249 -0.49 -24.25 -21.03
CA GLY A 249 -0.14 -23.13 -21.91
C GLY A 249 0.29 -21.86 -21.15
N PHE A 250 1.00 -21.98 -20.02
CA PHE A 250 1.41 -20.86 -19.17
C PHE A 250 2.05 -19.69 -19.94
N GLY A 251 2.86 -19.97 -20.98
CA GLY A 251 3.51 -18.94 -21.80
C GLY A 251 2.59 -18.12 -22.72
N ARG A 252 1.29 -18.44 -22.77
CA ARG A 252 0.30 -17.76 -23.59
C ARG A 252 0.10 -16.32 -23.14
N VAL A 253 -0.03 -15.42 -24.12
CA VAL A 253 -0.36 -14.01 -23.94
C VAL A 253 -1.64 -13.74 -24.73
N ASP A 254 -2.68 -13.25 -24.06
CA ASP A 254 -3.92 -12.89 -24.76
C ASP A 254 -3.93 -11.42 -25.13
N HIS A 255 -4.18 -11.16 -26.41
CA HIS A 255 -4.30 -9.82 -26.98
C HIS A 255 -5.77 -9.50 -27.17
N VAL A 256 -6.29 -8.54 -26.40
CA VAL A 256 -7.72 -8.22 -26.36
C VAL A 256 -7.96 -6.86 -27.01
N ALA A 257 -8.57 -6.88 -28.19
CA ALA A 257 -8.89 -5.68 -28.96
C ALA A 257 -9.90 -4.79 -28.23
N ALA A 258 -9.77 -3.47 -28.44
CA ALA A 258 -10.56 -2.43 -27.80
C ALA A 258 -12.06 -2.68 -27.91
N ILE A 259 -12.50 -3.12 -29.09
CA ILE A 259 -13.92 -3.39 -29.40
C ILE A 259 -14.49 -4.53 -28.55
N SER A 260 -13.68 -5.53 -28.23
CA SER A 260 -14.13 -6.73 -27.53
C SER A 260 -14.36 -6.46 -26.04
N TRP A 261 -13.38 -5.90 -25.34
CA TRP A 261 -13.52 -5.63 -23.91
C TRP A 261 -14.40 -4.41 -23.61
N ARG A 262 -14.53 -3.46 -24.55
CA ARG A 262 -15.45 -2.32 -24.42
C ARG A 262 -16.92 -2.65 -24.74
N SER A 263 -17.20 -3.84 -25.27
CA SER A 263 -18.57 -4.30 -25.53
C SER A 263 -19.39 -4.50 -24.25
N ASP A 264 -18.70 -4.79 -23.14
CA ASP A 264 -19.32 -4.93 -21.83
C ASP A 264 -19.10 -3.70 -20.96
N SER A 265 -20.20 -3.04 -20.60
CA SER A 265 -20.18 -1.79 -19.82
C SER A 265 -19.66 -1.99 -18.39
N ALA A 266 -19.84 -3.19 -17.82
CA ALA A 266 -19.36 -3.49 -16.48
C ALA A 266 -17.83 -3.63 -16.44
N THR A 267 -17.25 -4.34 -17.43
CA THR A 267 -15.80 -4.42 -17.64
C THR A 267 -15.21 -3.04 -17.82
N VAL A 268 -15.81 -2.19 -18.67
CA VAL A 268 -15.35 -0.80 -18.85
C VAL A 268 -15.34 -0.02 -17.54
N SER A 269 -16.40 -0.14 -16.74
CA SER A 269 -16.50 0.57 -15.46
C SER A 269 -15.45 0.10 -14.46
N LEU A 270 -15.23 -1.22 -14.35
CA LEU A 270 -14.21 -1.81 -13.48
C LEU A 270 -12.81 -1.37 -13.91
N MET A 271 -12.53 -1.42 -15.21
CA MET A 271 -11.25 -1.03 -15.79
C MET A 271 -10.94 0.45 -15.60
N ARG A 272 -11.95 1.32 -15.73
CA ARG A 272 -11.83 2.74 -15.41
C ARG A 272 -11.57 2.94 -13.91
N PHE A 273 -12.35 2.29 -13.06
CA PHE A 273 -12.17 2.38 -11.61
C PHE A 273 -10.74 1.97 -11.21
N ARG A 274 -10.26 0.83 -11.71
CA ARG A 274 -8.90 0.32 -11.51
C ARG A 274 -7.83 1.37 -11.85
N ALA A 275 -7.99 2.09 -12.95
CA ALA A 275 -7.01 3.06 -13.42
C ALA A 275 -7.05 4.40 -12.67
N TRP A 276 -8.24 4.83 -12.24
CA TRP A 276 -8.43 6.11 -11.55
C TRP A 276 -8.19 6.04 -10.04
N VAL A 277 -8.28 4.85 -9.43
CA VAL A 277 -8.03 4.67 -7.98
C VAL A 277 -6.62 5.15 -7.57
N PRO A 278 -5.51 4.75 -8.22
CA PRO A 278 -4.18 5.24 -7.87
C PRO A 278 -4.06 6.77 -7.96
N VAL A 279 -4.67 7.37 -8.99
CA VAL A 279 -4.72 8.82 -9.18
C VAL A 279 -5.48 9.49 -8.04
N ALA A 280 -6.63 8.95 -7.66
CA ALA A 280 -7.42 9.45 -6.55
C ALA A 280 -6.63 9.38 -5.23
N LEU A 281 -5.96 8.25 -4.95
CA LEU A 281 -5.12 8.09 -3.76
C LEU A 281 -3.96 9.10 -3.73
N ALA A 282 -3.29 9.31 -4.86
CA ALA A 282 -2.22 10.31 -4.98
C ALA A 282 -2.72 11.73 -4.72
N CYS A 283 -3.86 12.09 -5.31
CA CYS A 283 -4.52 13.38 -5.08
C CYS A 283 -4.94 13.53 -3.62
N THR A 284 -5.58 12.53 -3.01
CA THR A 284 -5.97 12.55 -1.60
C THR A 284 -4.75 12.76 -0.71
N PHE A 285 -3.67 12.00 -0.92
CA PHE A 285 -2.44 12.18 -0.16
C PHE A 285 -1.87 13.60 -0.29
N PHE A 286 -1.83 14.15 -1.51
CA PHE A 286 -1.37 15.52 -1.75
C PHE A 286 -2.29 16.57 -1.10
N LEU A 287 -3.61 16.38 -1.08
CA LEU A 287 -4.53 17.29 -0.39
C LEU A 287 -4.27 17.32 1.12
N PHE A 288 -4.02 16.16 1.74
CA PHE A 288 -3.71 16.07 3.16
C PHE A 288 -2.32 16.64 3.50
N PHE A 289 -1.29 16.35 2.70
CA PHE A 289 0.11 16.64 3.04
C PHE A 289 0.76 17.74 2.19
N GLY A 290 0.49 17.77 0.90
CA GLY A 290 1.02 18.76 -0.03
C GLY A 290 0.47 20.17 0.17
N LEU A 291 -0.74 20.32 0.72
CA LEU A 291 -1.34 21.63 1.03
C LEU A 291 -1.13 22.09 2.48
N ALA A 292 -0.40 21.32 3.28
CA ALA A 292 -0.15 21.60 4.69
C ALA A 292 0.62 22.91 4.93
N GLU A 293 0.45 23.51 6.11
CA GLU A 293 1.17 24.74 6.46
C GLU A 293 2.69 24.47 6.48
N GLU A 294 3.09 23.30 6.96
CA GLU A 294 4.47 22.82 6.89
C GLU A 294 4.97 22.74 5.44
N ALA A 295 4.20 22.12 4.54
CA ALA A 295 4.56 22.02 3.13
C ALA A 295 4.68 23.40 2.46
N ARG A 296 3.75 24.33 2.75
CA ARG A 296 3.82 25.71 2.25
C ARG A 296 5.05 26.46 2.73
N LYS A 297 5.52 26.22 3.96
CA LYS A 297 6.78 26.78 4.46
C LYS A 297 7.96 26.26 3.64
N HIS A 298 8.01 24.96 3.36
CA HIS A 298 9.04 24.38 2.49
C HIS A 298 8.97 24.91 1.06
N TYR A 299 7.78 25.08 0.48
CA TYR A 299 7.62 25.69 -0.85
C TYR A 299 8.13 27.13 -0.89
N LYS A 300 7.84 27.93 0.14
CA LYS A 300 8.36 29.30 0.25
C LYS A 300 9.89 29.33 0.38
N MET A 301 10.48 28.41 1.15
CA MET A 301 11.94 28.30 1.26
C MET A 301 12.58 27.86 -0.07
N ALA A 302 11.98 26.92 -0.78
CA ALA A 302 12.45 26.50 -2.10
C ALA A 302 12.33 27.64 -3.13
N LEU A 303 11.17 28.30 -3.19
CA LEU A 303 10.92 29.43 -4.09
C LEU A 303 11.86 30.60 -3.81
N SER A 304 12.08 30.96 -2.55
CA SER A 304 13.05 32.01 -2.19
C SER A 304 14.49 31.62 -2.51
N SER A 305 14.86 30.34 -2.41
CA SER A 305 16.18 29.85 -2.82
C SER A 305 16.37 29.91 -4.33
N VAL A 306 15.33 29.58 -5.10
CA VAL A 306 15.33 29.70 -6.57
C VAL A 306 15.33 31.17 -6.98
N ALA A 307 14.47 32.01 -6.38
CA ALA A 307 14.41 33.44 -6.66
C ALA A 307 15.75 34.14 -6.38
N LYS A 308 16.43 33.78 -5.28
CA LYS A 308 17.80 34.25 -4.99
C LYS A 308 18.83 33.81 -6.03
N ARG A 309 18.68 32.61 -6.60
CA ARG A 309 19.57 32.12 -7.68
C ARG A 309 19.28 32.76 -9.05
N VAL A 310 18.04 33.20 -9.27
CA VAL A 310 17.59 33.86 -10.51
C VAL A 310 17.67 35.40 -10.40
N GLY A 311 18.18 35.94 -9.30
CA GLY A 311 18.40 37.38 -9.11
C GLY A 311 17.13 38.19 -8.82
N ILE A 312 15.99 37.54 -8.55
CA ILE A 312 14.74 38.20 -8.19
C ILE A 312 14.69 38.33 -6.67
N THR A 313 15.23 39.43 -6.14
CA THR A 313 15.06 39.81 -4.73
C THR A 313 13.67 40.39 -4.53
N THR A 314 12.66 39.54 -4.33
CA THR A 314 11.35 40.02 -3.90
C THR A 314 10.79 39.08 -2.86
N PHE A 315 11.17 39.29 -1.60
CA PHE A 315 10.32 39.03 -0.42
C PHE A 315 10.96 39.53 0.89
N ASP A 316 11.60 40.71 0.90
CA ASP A 316 11.82 41.42 2.15
C ASP A 316 10.55 42.21 2.48
N ARG A 317 9.60 41.52 3.13
CA ARG A 317 8.43 42.17 3.74
C ARG A 317 8.83 42.69 5.13
N THR A 318 9.67 43.72 5.16
CA THR A 318 9.88 44.56 6.33
C THR A 318 8.65 45.44 6.54
N THR A 319 7.55 44.85 7.01
CA THR A 319 6.51 45.60 7.71
C THR A 319 6.96 45.80 9.16
N SER A 320 7.79 46.82 9.37
CA SER A 320 8.00 47.44 10.68
C SER A 320 7.67 48.93 10.59
N THR A 321 6.43 49.26 10.25
CA THR A 321 5.86 50.58 10.54
C THR A 321 5.30 50.57 11.95
N GLY A 322 6.22 50.56 12.93
CA GLY A 322 5.93 50.95 14.30
C GLY A 322 6.14 52.44 14.43
N PHE A 323 5.10 53.23 14.14
CA PHE A 323 5.08 54.67 14.39
C PHE A 323 5.00 54.87 15.91
N SER A 324 6.14 55.07 16.56
CA SER A 324 6.20 55.56 17.94
C SER A 324 6.45 57.06 17.88
N SER A 325 5.47 57.84 18.32
CA SER A 325 5.60 59.29 18.41
C SER A 325 6.60 59.65 19.52
N ALA A 326 7.52 60.54 19.18
CA ALA A 326 8.54 61.05 20.07
C ALA A 326 7.93 61.96 21.15
N GLY A 327 8.08 61.54 22.41
CA GLY A 327 8.06 62.43 23.56
C GLY A 327 9.49 62.85 23.89
N SER A 328 9.78 64.14 23.77
CA SER A 328 11.06 64.75 24.10
C SER A 328 11.33 64.75 25.61
N LYS A 329 12.55 64.40 26.04
CA LYS A 329 13.41 65.23 26.93
C LYS A 329 14.80 64.60 27.19
N SER A 330 15.82 65.44 26.96
CA SER A 330 17.05 65.62 27.76
C SER A 330 18.09 64.48 27.92
N GLY A 331 19.23 64.64 27.22
CA GLY A 331 20.51 64.90 27.90
C GLY A 331 21.48 63.72 28.12
N PHE A 332 22.74 63.99 27.72
CA PHE A 332 24.03 63.36 28.08
C PHE A 332 24.55 62.12 27.32
N GLY A 333 25.80 62.29 26.82
CA GLY A 333 26.80 61.21 26.77
C GLY A 333 27.06 60.54 25.42
N LYS A 334 27.79 61.23 24.53
CA LYS A 334 28.34 60.69 23.28
C LYS A 334 29.70 60.01 23.58
N VAL A 335 29.81 58.70 23.43
CA VAL A 335 31.10 58.00 23.21
C VAL A 335 30.92 57.03 22.05
N THR A 336 31.64 57.32 20.98
CA THR A 336 31.68 56.61 19.70
C THR A 336 32.88 55.65 19.72
N ILE A 337 32.68 54.37 19.38
CA ILE A 337 33.78 53.49 18.94
C ILE A 337 33.41 53.02 17.52
N PRO A 338 34.24 53.30 16.49
CA PRO A 338 34.02 52.78 15.15
C PRO A 338 34.75 51.45 14.99
N THR A 339 34.07 50.42 14.47
CA THR A 339 34.75 49.23 13.93
C THR A 339 34.47 49.15 12.45
N PHE A 340 35.50 49.47 11.67
CA PHE A 340 35.55 49.36 10.22
C PHE A 340 35.44 47.90 9.77
N ILE A 341 34.70 47.69 8.67
CA ILE A 341 34.62 46.44 7.90
C ILE A 341 35.58 46.56 6.71
N GLN A 342 36.23 45.44 6.35
CA GLN A 342 36.44 44.87 5.00
C GLN A 342 37.89 44.37 4.77
N PRO A 343 38.13 43.52 3.75
CA PRO A 343 37.66 42.15 3.59
C PRO A 343 38.88 41.23 3.27
N ASN A 344 38.69 39.91 3.12
CA ASN A 344 39.36 39.17 2.03
C ASN A 344 38.82 37.76 1.86
N ALA A 345 38.48 37.48 0.61
CA ALA A 345 38.12 36.18 0.10
C ALA A 345 39.35 35.27 -0.01
N SER A 346 39.17 33.97 0.25
CA SER A 346 39.72 32.96 -0.66
C SER A 346 38.86 31.71 -0.65
N MET A 347 38.52 31.34 -1.88
CA MET A 347 37.75 30.20 -2.33
C MET A 347 38.64 28.95 -2.23
N ARG A 348 38.18 27.87 -1.59
CA ARG A 348 38.68 26.52 -1.90
C ARG A 348 37.53 25.52 -2.01
N ARG A 349 37.55 24.84 -3.15
CA ARG A 349 36.58 23.93 -3.73
C ARG A 349 37.07 22.50 -3.47
N GLY A 350 36.17 21.64 -3.00
CA GLY A 350 36.12 20.19 -3.28
C GLY A 350 37.19 19.28 -2.66
N SER A 351 36.77 18.45 -1.72
CA SER A 351 37.09 17.02 -1.76
C SER A 351 35.85 16.24 -1.28
N MET A 352 35.33 15.41 -2.17
CA MET A 352 34.33 14.40 -1.91
C MET A 352 35.09 13.20 -1.35
N ASP A 353 35.01 12.97 -0.04
CA ASP A 353 35.21 11.65 0.56
C ASP A 353 34.73 11.69 2.02
N SER A 354 34.14 10.58 2.46
CA SER A 354 33.53 10.34 3.77
C SER A 354 32.03 10.68 3.91
N PHE A 355 31.21 9.94 3.17
CA PHE A 355 29.84 9.61 3.58
C PHE A 355 29.85 8.24 4.27
N SER A 356 30.25 8.16 5.56
CA SER A 356 29.97 6.98 6.40
C SER A 356 29.92 7.23 7.92
N ASP A 357 30.47 8.33 8.44
CA ASP A 357 30.70 8.43 9.90
C ASP A 357 29.84 9.44 10.70
N ARG A 358 28.67 9.84 10.21
CA ARG A 358 27.76 10.74 10.96
C ARG A 358 26.45 10.06 11.40
N LEU A 359 26.54 8.78 11.75
CA LEU A 359 25.45 7.98 12.29
C LEU A 359 25.48 7.91 13.83
N SER A 360 25.60 9.03 14.55
CA SER A 360 25.35 9.03 16.00
C SER A 360 25.17 10.44 16.58
N THR A 361 24.14 10.56 17.45
CA THR A 361 23.90 11.62 18.46
C THR A 361 23.48 13.01 17.93
N ASN A 362 22.37 13.62 18.36
CA ASN A 362 22.07 14.06 19.73
C ASN A 362 20.56 14.11 20.02
N ILE A 363 20.11 13.43 21.07
CA ILE A 363 18.97 13.88 21.88
C ILE A 363 19.45 13.78 23.32
N SER A 364 19.63 14.94 23.95
CA SER A 364 19.89 15.09 25.37
C SER A 364 18.66 14.66 26.16
N ILE A 365 18.79 13.60 26.94
CA ILE A 365 17.84 13.24 28.00
C ILE A 365 18.66 13.13 29.27
N SER A 366 18.31 13.94 30.25
CA SER A 366 18.87 13.98 31.59
C SER A 366 18.75 12.59 32.23
N GLU A 367 19.87 12.03 32.67
CA GLU A 367 19.90 10.89 33.58
C GLU A 367 19.30 11.31 34.92
N VAL A 368 18.37 10.50 35.43
CA VAL A 368 18.01 10.48 36.85
C VAL A 368 18.42 9.11 37.35
N GLU A 369 19.36 9.11 38.29
CA GLU A 369 19.96 7.93 38.90
C GLU A 369 19.04 7.37 40.01
N GLU A 370 18.83 6.06 39.88
CA GLU A 370 18.47 4.98 40.81
C GLU A 370 17.93 5.25 42.25
N LYS A 371 16.87 4.51 42.61
CA LYS A 371 16.78 3.88 43.95
C LYS A 371 16.00 2.56 43.90
N ALA A 372 16.65 1.49 44.34
CA ALA A 372 16.11 0.14 44.44
C ALA A 372 15.40 -0.13 45.79
N ALA A 373 14.64 -1.24 45.77
CA ALA A 373 14.07 -2.05 46.85
C ALA A 373 12.76 -1.59 47.54
N TYR A 374 11.69 -2.38 47.34
CA TYR A 374 10.98 -3.10 48.42
C TYR A 374 9.94 -4.08 47.84
N SER A 375 10.02 -5.36 48.21
CA SER A 375 8.91 -6.32 48.14
C SER A 375 8.26 -6.42 49.52
N PRO A 376 6.94 -6.65 49.56
CA PRO A 376 6.42 -7.66 50.47
C PRO A 376 5.45 -8.62 49.75
N GLY A 377 5.54 -9.90 50.11
CA GLY A 377 4.58 -10.93 49.72
C GLY A 377 3.34 -10.97 50.61
N GLY A 378 2.46 -11.92 50.32
CA GLY A 378 1.51 -12.46 51.30
C GLY A 378 0.03 -12.46 50.89
N SER A 379 -0.44 -13.67 50.53
CA SER A 379 -1.73 -14.28 50.89
C SER A 379 -3.08 -13.69 50.41
N SER A 380 -3.77 -14.55 49.63
CA SER A 380 -5.18 -14.99 49.73
C SER A 380 -6.31 -13.96 49.85
N VAL A 381 -7.32 -14.09 48.97
CA VAL A 381 -8.70 -14.50 49.29
C VAL A 381 -9.43 -14.69 47.96
N GLY A 382 -10.07 -15.84 47.80
CA GLY A 382 -10.94 -16.14 46.66
C GLY A 382 -12.32 -15.52 46.81
N SER A 383 -13.05 -15.40 45.69
CA SER A 383 -14.45 -15.81 45.66
C SER A 383 -14.92 -15.99 44.22
N SER A 384 -15.57 -17.14 44.01
CA SER A 384 -16.34 -17.48 42.82
C SER A 384 -17.58 -16.59 42.70
N THR A 385 -18.18 -16.50 41.51
CA THR A 385 -19.58 -16.92 41.30
C THR A 385 -19.83 -17.06 39.80
N TYR A 386 -20.18 -18.29 39.41
CA TYR A 386 -20.88 -18.67 38.18
C TYR A 386 -22.30 -18.09 38.18
N ILE A 387 -22.79 -17.50 37.09
CA ILE A 387 -24.21 -17.58 36.70
C ILE A 387 -24.32 -17.66 35.17
N SER A 388 -25.11 -18.64 34.74
CA SER A 388 -25.45 -19.05 33.37
C SER A 388 -26.58 -18.21 32.75
N SER A 389 -26.72 -18.31 31.42
CA SER A 389 -27.80 -17.75 30.57
C SER A 389 -29.24 -18.05 31.02
N PRO A 390 -30.22 -17.38 30.39
CA PRO A 390 -31.05 -18.12 29.45
C PRO A 390 -31.33 -17.39 28.12
N THR A 391 -31.65 -18.24 27.14
CA THR A 391 -32.22 -18.01 25.81
C THR A 391 -33.58 -17.32 25.83
N ASP A 392 -33.92 -16.63 24.74
CA ASP A 392 -35.29 -16.67 24.18
C ASP A 392 -35.30 -16.38 22.68
N SER A 393 -36.18 -17.11 22.00
CA SER A 393 -36.41 -17.17 20.57
C SER A 393 -37.58 -16.27 20.15
N GLU A 394 -37.68 -16.06 18.83
CA GLU A 394 -38.92 -15.85 18.06
C GLU A 394 -39.37 -14.41 17.75
N LYS A 395 -39.23 -14.01 16.48
CA LYS A 395 -40.38 -13.73 15.59
C LYS A 395 -39.99 -13.47 14.13
N ALA A 396 -40.65 -14.19 13.24
CA ALA A 396 -40.75 -13.93 11.81
C ALA A 396 -42.01 -13.10 11.51
N GLU A 397 -41.94 -12.15 10.58
CA GLU A 397 -42.80 -12.10 9.37
C GLU A 397 -42.64 -10.79 8.55
N LYS A 398 -42.50 -11.02 7.22
CA LYS A 398 -43.10 -10.35 6.05
C LYS A 398 -42.65 -8.97 5.52
N ASN A 399 -42.22 -9.06 4.24
CA ASN A 399 -42.53 -8.24 3.06
C ASN A 399 -41.93 -6.83 2.91
N ALA A 400 -41.01 -6.69 1.95
CA ALA A 400 -41.25 -5.97 0.69
C ALA A 400 -39.96 -5.87 -0.14
N GLN A 401 -40.01 -6.36 -1.37
CA GLN A 401 -39.02 -6.11 -2.42
C GLN A 401 -39.16 -4.65 -2.90
N PRO A 402 -38.06 -3.98 -3.25
CA PRO A 402 -37.80 -3.83 -4.69
C PRO A 402 -36.34 -4.06 -5.06
N SER A 403 -36.18 -4.64 -6.24
CA SER A 403 -34.93 -5.04 -6.87
C SER A 403 -33.97 -3.88 -7.08
N PRO A 404 -32.66 -4.02 -6.76
CA PRO A 404 -31.61 -3.25 -7.39
C PRO A 404 -30.88 -4.12 -8.42
N ILE A 405 -31.00 -3.66 -9.66
CA ILE A 405 -30.17 -3.88 -10.85
C ILE A 405 -28.83 -4.54 -10.51
N ALA A 406 -28.66 -5.78 -10.94
CA ALA A 406 -27.41 -6.53 -10.84
C ALA A 406 -26.38 -5.91 -11.80
N LEU A 407 -25.40 -5.19 -11.25
CA LEU A 407 -24.17 -4.86 -11.97
C LEU A 407 -23.32 -6.14 -12.01
N SER A 408 -23.50 -6.93 -13.06
CA SER A 408 -22.71 -8.12 -13.36
C SER A 408 -21.30 -7.70 -13.73
N VAL A 409 -20.31 -7.99 -12.91
CA VAL A 409 -18.92 -8.02 -13.35
C VAL A 409 -18.75 -9.31 -14.17
N PRO A 410 -18.25 -9.29 -15.41
CA PRO A 410 -17.82 -10.51 -16.07
C PRO A 410 -16.30 -10.64 -16.01
N THR A 411 -15.86 -11.86 -15.72
CA THR A 411 -14.57 -12.35 -16.19
C THR A 411 -14.65 -12.40 -17.71
N ILE A 412 -13.68 -11.83 -18.41
CA ILE A 412 -13.50 -12.12 -19.83
C ILE A 412 -13.21 -13.62 -19.95
N ASN A 413 -14.24 -14.40 -20.27
CA ASN A 413 -14.12 -15.83 -20.47
C ASN A 413 -13.44 -16.07 -21.82
N PHE A 414 -12.15 -16.41 -21.77
CA PHE A 414 -11.42 -16.89 -22.93
C PHE A 414 -11.91 -18.29 -23.30
N PRO A 415 -12.05 -18.61 -24.60
CA PRO A 415 -12.38 -19.96 -25.03
C PRO A 415 -11.30 -20.95 -24.56
N LYS A 416 -11.72 -22.06 -23.96
CA LYS A 416 -10.82 -23.16 -23.57
C LYS A 416 -10.14 -23.75 -24.81
N PRO A 417 -8.85 -24.09 -24.75
CA PRO A 417 -8.20 -24.79 -25.85
C PRO A 417 -8.84 -26.17 -26.08
N PRO A 418 -8.77 -26.72 -27.31
CA PRO A 418 -9.10 -28.11 -27.57
C PRO A 418 -8.23 -29.01 -26.68
N ARG A 419 -8.84 -30.05 -26.09
CA ARG A 419 -8.14 -31.03 -25.25
C ARG A 419 -6.87 -31.53 -25.93
N ALA A 420 -5.76 -31.57 -25.18
CA ALA A 420 -4.68 -32.49 -25.49
C ALA A 420 -5.24 -33.91 -25.51
N TYR A 421 -5.04 -34.60 -26.63
CA TYR A 421 -5.46 -35.99 -26.85
C TYR A 421 -4.97 -36.88 -25.70
N ARG A 422 -5.91 -37.51 -25.00
CA ARG A 422 -5.62 -38.59 -24.05
C ARG A 422 -5.57 -39.87 -24.89
N PRO A 423 -4.44 -40.60 -24.97
CA PRO A 423 -4.47 -41.92 -25.58
C PRO A 423 -5.46 -42.77 -24.78
N ALA A 424 -6.41 -43.38 -25.49
CA ALA A 424 -7.37 -44.29 -24.87
C ALA A 424 -6.61 -45.47 -24.27
N SER A 425 -6.76 -45.69 -22.97
CA SER A 425 -6.40 -46.97 -22.36
C SER A 425 -7.22 -48.07 -23.03
N PRO A 426 -6.62 -49.18 -23.48
CA PRO A 426 -7.37 -50.23 -24.14
C PRO A 426 -8.31 -50.90 -23.14
N THR A 427 -9.61 -50.87 -23.43
CA THR A 427 -10.62 -51.67 -22.74
C THR A 427 -10.49 -53.14 -23.17
N PRO A 428 -10.56 -54.12 -22.24
CA PRO A 428 -10.53 -55.53 -22.60
C PRO A 428 -11.85 -55.91 -23.28
N SER A 429 -11.79 -56.42 -24.51
CA SER A 429 -12.94 -57.01 -25.20
C SER A 429 -13.26 -58.37 -24.58
N HIS A 430 -14.47 -58.47 -24.04
CA HIS A 430 -15.13 -59.73 -23.73
C HIS A 430 -15.64 -60.36 -25.03
N ASP A 431 -15.64 -61.70 -25.04
CA ASP A 431 -16.20 -62.63 -26.04
C ASP A 431 -15.32 -63.01 -27.23
N ASP A 432 -14.56 -64.10 -27.04
CA ASP A 432 -14.76 -65.29 -27.88
C ASP A 432 -14.45 -66.57 -27.06
N ARG A 433 -15.43 -67.47 -27.01
CA ARG A 433 -15.30 -68.83 -26.45
C ARG A 433 -14.90 -69.78 -27.59
N GLY A 434 -13.74 -70.42 -27.45
CA GLY A 434 -13.29 -71.51 -28.33
C GLY A 434 -12.19 -72.32 -27.65
N GLU A 435 -12.62 -73.37 -26.95
CA GLU A 435 -11.97 -74.60 -26.51
C GLU A 435 -10.43 -74.80 -26.56
N ALA A 436 -9.92 -75.21 -25.38
CA ALA A 436 -8.88 -76.20 -25.05
C ALA A 436 -7.53 -76.26 -25.81
N ASP A 437 -6.44 -76.02 -25.08
CA ASP A 437 -5.57 -77.12 -24.64
C ASP A 437 -4.51 -76.64 -23.63
N VAL A 438 -4.44 -77.31 -22.49
CA VAL A 438 -3.39 -77.19 -21.47
C VAL A 438 -2.44 -78.35 -21.66
N PRO A 439 -1.11 -78.10 -21.60
CA PRO A 439 -0.32 -78.99 -20.77
C PRO A 439 0.53 -78.27 -19.73
N SER A 440 0.54 -78.93 -18.58
CA SER A 440 1.27 -78.73 -17.33
C SER A 440 2.80 -78.79 -17.42
N SER A 441 3.43 -78.39 -16.30
CA SER A 441 4.83 -78.58 -15.85
C SER A 441 5.73 -77.36 -16.14
N VAL A 442 6.54 -76.82 -15.24
CA VAL A 442 7.30 -77.35 -14.09
C VAL A 442 7.42 -76.28 -12.97
N ARG A 443 7.63 -76.78 -11.75
CA ARG A 443 7.78 -76.11 -10.44
C ARG A 443 9.15 -75.39 -10.25
N PRO A 444 9.39 -74.73 -9.08
CA PRO A 444 10.23 -73.54 -8.90
C PRO A 444 11.62 -73.83 -8.30
N ASN A 445 12.44 -72.77 -8.19
CA ASN A 445 13.69 -72.56 -7.41
C ASN A 445 14.70 -71.83 -8.33
N SER A 446 15.59 -70.92 -7.94
CA SER A 446 16.20 -70.52 -6.66
C SER A 446 17.22 -69.41 -6.93
N GLY A 447 17.53 -68.58 -5.91
CA GLY A 447 18.83 -67.89 -5.73
C GLY A 447 18.96 -66.55 -6.48
N ILE A 448 19.18 -65.40 -5.83
CA ILE A 448 20.30 -64.98 -4.96
C ILE A 448 21.63 -64.86 -5.73
N ASP A 449 22.06 -63.59 -5.82
CA ASP A 449 23.40 -62.99 -5.82
C ASP A 449 24.32 -62.89 -7.08
N MET A 450 24.76 -61.63 -7.24
CA MET A 450 26.06 -61.06 -7.66
C MET A 450 26.60 -61.36 -9.07
N VAL A 451 26.74 -60.30 -9.89
CA VAL A 451 27.96 -59.46 -10.06
C VAL A 451 27.54 -58.07 -10.54
#